data_AF-A0A0J1C1C5-F1
#
_entry.id   AF-A0A0J1C1C5-F1
#
_cell.length_a   1.000
_cell.length_b   1.000
_cell.length_c   1.000
_cell.angle_alpha   90.00
_cell.angle_beta   90.00
_cell.angle_gamma   90.00
#
_symmetry.space_group_name_H-M   'P 1'
#
loop_
_entity.id
_entity.type
_entity.pdbx_description
1 polymer ?
#
loop_
_entity_poly.entity_id
_entity_poly.type
_entity_poly.pdbx_seq_one_letter_code
_entity_poly.pdbx_strand_id
1 'polypeptide(L)'
;MPNWCSNSFTVTGTQPEIDRLTALIVRENHENHPGKGDGLILDFNGLLPVPETLAKLDYHALNLLMIVLARAEPDTLLPEALKPDRTGPAGLLAEKLAEDFPGWQEMTADDLVGRLNADSDLAERYDYQRDVFESARACQQVFGEMSAYAWRTKHWGVGREAFYCRVSPAPGKLTVSFESAWCPPEGFYRALVEGFPTLDFEAIYLEESNGVAGRYRNEGAVLIDEQVSDSGRNIRQFAIEVFGYEYEDEEDDDE
;
A
#
# COMPACT_ATOMS: atom_id res chain seq x y z
N MET A 1 14.12 -8.45 5.42
CA MET A 1 13.06 -7.91 6.29
C MET A 1 12.57 -6.63 5.64
N PRO A 2 11.27 -6.30 5.67
CA PRO A 2 10.82 -5.00 5.18
C PRO A 2 11.48 -3.89 6.02
N ASN A 3 11.79 -2.77 5.41
CA ASN A 3 12.18 -1.58 6.15
C ASN A 3 10.92 -0.97 6.79
N TRP A 4 11.05 -0.49 8.03
CA TRP A 4 9.96 0.09 8.81
C TRP A 4 10.09 1.60 8.83
N CYS A 5 8.98 2.29 8.58
CA CYS A 5 8.86 3.72 8.76
C CYS A 5 8.17 4.01 10.10
N SER A 6 8.90 4.62 11.02
CA SER A 6 8.38 5.08 12.30
C SER A 6 7.54 6.32 12.09
N ASN A 7 6.33 6.32 12.65
CA ASN A 7 5.35 7.38 12.51
C ASN A 7 4.82 7.79 13.88
N SER A 8 4.52 9.07 14.04
CA SER A 8 3.71 9.57 15.15
C SER A 8 2.89 10.75 14.68
N PHE A 9 1.58 10.72 14.91
CA PHE A 9 0.71 11.85 14.64
C PHE A 9 -0.03 12.30 15.89
N THR A 10 -0.39 13.57 15.90
CA THR A 10 -1.24 14.20 16.88
C THR A 10 -2.34 14.95 16.17
N VAL A 11 -3.56 14.81 16.67
CA VAL A 11 -4.72 15.58 16.25
C VAL A 11 -5.29 16.32 17.44
N THR A 12 -5.56 17.61 17.30
CA THR A 12 -6.19 18.42 18.35
C THR A 12 -7.42 19.15 17.82
N GLY A 13 -8.39 19.38 18.71
CA GLY A 13 -9.62 20.08 18.34
C GLY A 13 -10.71 19.97 19.39
N THR A 14 -11.96 20.12 18.96
CA THR A 14 -13.10 19.99 19.87
C THR A 14 -13.30 18.54 20.29
N GLN A 15 -13.76 18.30 21.52
CA GLN A 15 -14.03 16.93 22.00
C GLN A 15 -14.96 16.13 21.07
N PRO A 16 -16.09 16.69 20.56
CA PRO A 16 -16.96 15.93 19.68
C PRO A 16 -16.31 15.51 18.37
N GLU A 17 -15.39 16.32 17.83
CA GLU A 17 -14.67 15.97 16.59
C GLU A 17 -13.59 14.94 16.83
N ILE A 18 -12.86 15.04 17.95
CA ILE A 18 -11.90 14.02 18.36
C ILE A 18 -12.59 12.68 18.64
N ASP A 19 -13.75 12.69 19.29
CA ASP A 19 -14.55 11.48 19.51
C ASP A 19 -15.00 10.86 18.19
N ARG A 20 -15.48 11.69 17.25
CA ARG A 20 -15.88 11.23 15.91
C ARG A 20 -14.71 10.61 15.15
N LEU A 21 -13.54 11.24 15.15
CA LEU A 21 -12.34 10.71 14.50
C LEU A 21 -11.90 9.40 15.17
N THR A 22 -11.80 9.40 16.50
CA THR A 22 -11.38 8.23 17.29
C THR A 22 -12.29 7.03 17.04
N ALA A 23 -13.61 7.24 17.00
CA ALA A 23 -14.57 6.19 16.69
C ALA A 23 -14.40 5.61 15.27
N LEU A 24 -13.83 6.36 14.33
CA LEU A 24 -13.54 5.85 12.99
C LEU A 24 -12.23 5.07 12.95
N ILE A 25 -11.14 5.58 13.53
CA ILE A 25 -9.79 5.05 13.26
C ILE A 25 -9.18 4.26 14.40
N VAL A 26 -9.80 4.21 15.57
CA VAL A 26 -9.29 3.46 16.73
C VAL A 26 -10.16 2.24 16.98
N ARG A 27 -9.51 1.10 17.22
CA ARG A 27 -10.15 -0.18 17.55
C ARG A 27 -9.49 -0.81 18.76
N GLU A 28 -10.23 -1.62 19.49
CA GLU A 28 -9.63 -2.57 20.43
C GLU A 28 -8.91 -3.67 19.65
N ASN A 29 -7.71 -4.03 20.10
CA ASN A 29 -6.95 -5.13 19.53
C ASN A 29 -7.54 -6.45 20.03
N HIS A 30 -8.52 -6.98 19.30
CA HIS A 30 -9.00 -8.33 19.51
C HIS A 30 -8.28 -9.26 18.52
N GLU A 31 -7.72 -10.35 19.06
CA GLU A 31 -7.04 -11.46 18.37
C GLU A 31 -7.14 -11.41 16.84
N ASN A 32 -6.08 -10.90 16.18
CA ASN A 32 -5.67 -11.07 14.76
C ASN A 32 -4.93 -9.85 14.17
N HIS A 33 -4.70 -8.77 14.92
CA HIS A 33 -3.85 -7.68 14.43
C HIS A 33 -2.37 -8.12 14.42
N PRO A 34 -1.58 -7.79 13.37
CA PRO A 34 -0.18 -8.21 13.26
C PRO A 34 0.74 -7.65 14.37
N GLY A 35 0.30 -6.59 15.06
CA GLY A 35 0.91 -6.12 16.31
C GLY A 35 0.44 -6.98 17.48
N LYS A 36 1.29 -7.91 17.95
CA LYS A 36 1.04 -8.68 19.18
C LYS A 36 0.96 -7.75 20.40
N GLY A 37 -0.21 -7.62 21.03
CA GLY A 37 -0.37 -6.98 22.33
C GLY A 37 -1.81 -6.58 22.66
N ASP A 38 -2.18 -6.62 23.94
CA ASP A 38 -3.43 -6.04 24.43
C ASP A 38 -3.40 -4.50 24.22
N GLY A 39 -4.50 -3.88 23.79
CA GLY A 39 -4.58 -2.41 23.71
C GLY A 39 -5.41 -1.86 22.55
N LEU A 40 -5.20 -0.59 22.24
CA LEU A 40 -5.84 0.12 21.12
C LEU A 40 -4.92 0.13 19.90
N ILE A 41 -5.51 -0.05 18.71
CA ILE A 41 -4.82 -0.02 17.41
C ILE A 41 -5.37 1.09 16.51
N LEU A 42 -4.55 1.49 15.54
CA LEU A 42 -4.94 2.35 14.42
C LEU A 42 -5.46 1.47 13.28
N ASP A 43 -6.62 1.82 12.72
CA ASP A 43 -7.28 1.11 11.62
C ASP A 43 -7.52 2.07 10.45
N PHE A 44 -6.71 1.95 9.40
CA PHE A 44 -6.81 2.74 8.18
C PHE A 44 -8.14 2.51 7.44
N ASN A 45 -8.76 1.34 7.58
CA ASN A 45 -10.08 1.05 7.00
C ASN A 45 -11.17 1.94 7.58
N GLY A 46 -10.95 2.49 8.78
CA GLY A 46 -11.85 3.44 9.42
C GLY A 46 -12.16 4.68 8.59
N LEU A 47 -11.19 5.16 7.81
CA LEU A 47 -11.36 6.30 6.89
C LEU A 47 -11.44 5.86 5.43
N LEU A 48 -10.60 4.90 5.05
CA LEU A 48 -10.44 4.45 3.67
C LEU A 48 -10.60 2.92 3.65
N PRO A 49 -11.84 2.39 3.70
CA PRO A 49 -12.07 0.96 3.74
C PRO A 49 -11.64 0.29 2.44
N VAL A 50 -10.84 -0.77 2.55
CA VAL A 50 -10.57 -1.65 1.39
C VAL A 50 -11.89 -2.31 0.98
N PRO A 51 -12.30 -2.24 -0.29
CA PRO A 51 -13.49 -2.94 -0.76
C PRO A 51 -13.42 -4.45 -0.48
N GLU A 52 -14.50 -5.04 0.04
CA GLU A 52 -14.53 -6.46 0.45
C GLU A 52 -14.17 -7.42 -0.71
N THR A 53 -14.56 -7.07 -1.93
CA THR A 53 -14.21 -7.83 -3.15
C THR A 53 -12.70 -7.86 -3.40
N LEU A 54 -12.00 -6.75 -3.13
CA LEU A 54 -10.54 -6.66 -3.22
C LEU A 54 -9.87 -7.36 -2.04
N ALA A 55 -10.46 -7.29 -0.84
CA ALA A 55 -9.91 -7.94 0.36
C ALA A 55 -9.82 -9.47 0.24
N LYS A 56 -10.66 -10.07 -0.61
CA LYS A 56 -10.63 -11.51 -0.93
C LYS A 56 -9.50 -11.89 -1.91
N LEU A 57 -8.93 -10.92 -2.63
CA LEU A 57 -7.83 -11.13 -3.57
C LEU A 57 -6.51 -10.78 -2.88
N ASP A 58 -5.80 -11.82 -2.40
CA ASP A 58 -4.44 -11.64 -1.89
C ASP A 58 -3.50 -11.20 -3.03
N TYR A 59 -2.47 -10.44 -2.69
CA TYR A 59 -1.45 -9.97 -3.61
C TYR A 59 -0.75 -11.11 -4.36
N HIS A 60 -0.62 -12.29 -3.73
CA HIS A 60 0.04 -13.46 -4.32
C HIS A 60 -0.90 -14.31 -5.18
N ALA A 61 -2.19 -13.98 -5.26
CA ALA A 61 -3.16 -14.77 -6.02
C ALA A 61 -3.02 -14.58 -7.55
N LEU A 62 -2.41 -13.48 -7.99
CA LEU A 62 -2.32 -13.14 -9.41
C LEU A 62 -0.91 -13.33 -9.97
N ASN A 63 -0.79 -14.18 -10.98
CA ASN A 63 0.39 -14.25 -11.82
C ASN A 63 0.35 -13.18 -12.94
N LEU A 64 1.48 -12.98 -13.61
CA LEU A 64 1.60 -11.97 -14.65
C LEU A 64 0.57 -12.12 -15.79
N LEU A 65 0.29 -13.36 -16.21
CA LEU A 65 -0.68 -13.61 -17.28
C LEU A 65 -2.07 -13.11 -16.89
N MET A 66 -2.54 -13.48 -15.70
CA MET A 66 -3.85 -13.02 -15.20
C MET A 66 -3.91 -11.50 -15.07
N ILE A 67 -2.84 -10.85 -14.59
CA ILE A 67 -2.74 -9.38 -14.48
C ILE A 67 -2.87 -8.72 -15.85
N VAL A 68 -2.16 -9.23 -16.86
CA VAL A 68 -2.19 -8.67 -18.22
C VAL A 68 -3.57 -8.85 -18.84
N LEU A 69 -4.11 -10.06 -18.79
CA LEU A 69 -5.41 -10.36 -19.38
C LEU A 69 -6.57 -9.63 -18.69
N ALA A 70 -6.49 -9.41 -17.38
CA ALA A 70 -7.54 -8.71 -16.63
C ALA A 70 -7.57 -7.20 -16.91
N ARG A 71 -6.45 -6.62 -17.37
CA ARG A 71 -6.33 -5.22 -17.80
C ARG A 71 -6.68 -5.00 -19.27
N ALA A 72 -6.50 -6.03 -20.09
CA ALA A 72 -6.73 -5.93 -21.52
C ALA A 72 -8.23 -5.90 -21.85
N GLU A 73 -8.60 -5.10 -22.85
CA GLU A 73 -9.90 -5.25 -23.49
C GLU A 73 -9.93 -6.60 -24.24
N PRO A 74 -11.11 -7.24 -24.38
CA PRO A 74 -11.22 -8.58 -24.97
C PRO A 74 -10.51 -8.72 -26.33
N ASP A 75 -10.61 -7.70 -27.17
CA ASP A 75 -10.09 -7.65 -28.53
C ASP A 75 -8.63 -7.19 -28.64
N THR A 76 -7.99 -6.84 -27.52
CA THR A 76 -6.58 -6.44 -27.51
C THR A 76 -5.69 -7.61 -27.94
N LEU A 77 -4.82 -7.40 -28.92
CA LEU A 77 -3.84 -8.41 -29.34
C LEU A 77 -2.84 -8.70 -28.22
N LEU A 78 -2.46 -9.97 -28.05
CA LEU A 78 -1.56 -10.38 -26.98
C LEU A 78 -0.23 -9.59 -26.95
N PRO A 79 0.47 -9.31 -28.08
CA PRO A 79 1.69 -8.50 -28.05
C PRO A 79 1.47 -7.08 -27.51
N GLU A 80 0.31 -6.49 -27.78
CA GLU A 80 -0.07 -5.16 -27.29
C GLU A 80 -0.38 -5.17 -25.79
N ALA A 81 -1.05 -6.22 -25.31
CA ALA A 81 -1.34 -6.40 -23.89
C ALA A 81 -0.07 -6.69 -23.07
N LEU A 82 0.79 -7.59 -23.56
CA LEU A 82 2.01 -8.03 -22.86
C LEU A 82 3.13 -7.00 -22.88
N LYS A 83 3.30 -6.28 -24.00
CA LYS A 83 4.46 -5.38 -24.25
C LYS A 83 5.79 -6.07 -23.88
N PRO A 84 6.11 -7.22 -24.50
CA PRO A 84 7.23 -8.06 -24.09
C PRO A 84 8.55 -7.31 -24.22
N ASP A 85 9.38 -7.46 -23.19
CA ASP A 85 10.75 -6.97 -23.13
C ASP A 85 11.74 -8.11 -23.33
N ARG A 86 13.03 -7.78 -23.55
CA ARG A 86 14.03 -8.80 -23.93
C ARG A 86 14.39 -9.78 -22.82
N THR A 87 14.28 -9.37 -21.57
CA THR A 87 14.83 -10.13 -20.42
C THR A 87 13.92 -10.11 -19.21
N GLY A 88 12.74 -9.50 -19.30
CA GLY A 88 11.83 -9.38 -18.18
C GLY A 88 10.73 -10.43 -18.19
N PRO A 89 9.88 -10.42 -17.16
CA PRO A 89 8.80 -11.39 -16.99
C PRO A 89 7.84 -11.46 -18.19
N ALA A 90 7.59 -10.33 -18.86
CA ALA A 90 6.71 -10.27 -20.03
C ALA A 90 7.35 -10.94 -21.26
N GLY A 91 8.67 -10.78 -21.45
CA GLY A 91 9.44 -11.52 -22.46
C GLY A 91 9.36 -13.03 -22.27
N LEU A 92 9.62 -13.51 -21.05
CA LEU A 92 9.57 -14.94 -20.72
C LEU A 92 8.16 -15.53 -20.93
N LEU A 93 7.12 -14.77 -20.60
CA LEU A 93 5.74 -15.19 -20.85
C LEU A 93 5.43 -15.26 -22.36
N ALA A 94 5.93 -14.30 -23.14
CA ALA A 94 5.79 -14.32 -24.60
C ALA A 94 6.53 -15.49 -25.27
N GLU A 95 7.72 -15.85 -24.78
CA GLU A 95 8.45 -17.04 -25.25
C GLU A 95 7.65 -18.32 -25.00
N LYS A 96 7.11 -18.47 -23.78
CA LYS A 96 6.24 -19.60 -23.42
C LYS A 96 4.98 -19.67 -24.30
N LEU A 97 4.33 -18.52 -24.54
CA LEU A 97 3.18 -18.45 -25.44
C LEU A 97 3.54 -18.86 -26.88
N ALA A 98 4.74 -18.50 -27.35
CA ALA A 98 5.20 -18.88 -28.70
C ALA A 98 5.43 -20.39 -28.85
N GLU A 99 5.83 -21.07 -27.78
CA GLU A 99 5.99 -22.54 -27.76
C GLU A 99 4.65 -23.26 -27.83
N ASP A 100 3.67 -22.84 -27.03
CA ASP A 100 2.34 -23.46 -26.98
C ASP A 100 1.46 -23.05 -28.19
N PHE A 101 1.63 -21.84 -28.71
CA PHE A 101 0.79 -21.25 -29.75
C PHE A 101 1.61 -20.63 -30.89
N PRO A 102 1.94 -21.40 -31.94
CA PRO A 102 2.52 -20.88 -33.17
C PRO A 102 1.52 -19.93 -33.87
N GLY A 103 1.63 -18.63 -33.58
CA GLY A 103 0.67 -17.60 -34.02
C GLY A 103 0.05 -16.77 -32.89
N TRP A 104 0.53 -16.89 -31.65
CA TRP A 104 0.03 -16.12 -30.51
C TRP A 104 -0.02 -14.60 -30.75
N GLN A 105 0.83 -14.07 -31.63
CA GLN A 105 0.86 -12.65 -31.96
C GLN A 105 -0.42 -12.14 -32.62
N GLU A 106 -1.18 -13.03 -33.24
CA GLU A 106 -2.47 -12.74 -33.89
C GLU A 106 -3.66 -13.03 -32.97
N MET A 107 -3.42 -13.64 -31.80
CA MET A 107 -4.46 -13.94 -30.83
C MET A 107 -4.82 -12.69 -30.02
N THR A 108 -6.10 -12.56 -29.71
CA THR A 108 -6.61 -11.57 -28.75
C THR A 108 -6.51 -12.08 -27.32
N ALA A 109 -6.68 -11.18 -26.35
CA ALA A 109 -6.80 -11.54 -24.94
C ALA A 109 -7.95 -12.53 -24.72
N ASP A 110 -9.11 -12.31 -25.36
CA ASP A 110 -10.28 -13.19 -25.22
C ASP A 110 -10.05 -14.57 -25.87
N ASP A 111 -9.32 -14.65 -26.99
CA ASP A 111 -8.95 -15.94 -27.60
C ASP A 111 -8.14 -16.80 -26.62
N LEU A 112 -7.18 -16.20 -25.90
CA LEU A 112 -6.35 -16.91 -24.93
C LEU A 112 -7.16 -17.29 -23.69
N VAL A 113 -7.97 -16.38 -23.15
CA VAL A 113 -8.88 -16.68 -22.02
C VAL A 113 -9.83 -17.82 -22.37
N GLY A 114 -10.41 -17.80 -23.58
CA GLY A 114 -11.29 -18.86 -24.07
C GLY A 114 -10.60 -20.24 -24.09
N ARG A 115 -9.34 -20.29 -24.54
CA ARG A 115 -8.54 -21.52 -24.55
C ARG A 115 -8.20 -22.02 -23.14
N LEU A 116 -7.76 -21.12 -22.25
CA LEU A 116 -7.46 -21.45 -20.85
C LEU A 116 -8.69 -21.96 -20.11
N ASN A 117 -9.88 -21.40 -20.39
CA ASN A 117 -11.13 -21.86 -19.79
C ASN A 117 -11.62 -23.20 -20.36
N ALA A 118 -11.19 -23.57 -21.56
CA ALA A 118 -11.61 -24.81 -22.24
C ALA A 118 -10.68 -26.01 -22.00
N ASP A 119 -9.43 -25.77 -21.59
CA ASP A 119 -8.39 -26.78 -21.43
C ASP A 119 -7.75 -26.68 -20.03
N SER A 120 -8.06 -27.65 -19.16
CA SER A 120 -7.56 -27.69 -17.78
C SER A 120 -6.05 -27.92 -17.70
N ASP A 121 -5.47 -28.68 -18.62
CA ASP A 121 -4.03 -28.97 -18.61
C ASP A 121 -3.26 -27.72 -19.02
N LEU A 122 -3.78 -26.97 -19.99
CA LEU A 122 -3.26 -25.65 -20.36
C LEU A 122 -3.40 -24.66 -19.20
N ALA A 123 -4.55 -24.61 -18.53
CA ALA A 123 -4.76 -23.75 -17.36
C ALA A 123 -3.74 -24.04 -16.26
N GLU A 124 -3.51 -25.33 -15.94
CA GLU A 124 -2.50 -25.76 -14.96
C GLU A 124 -1.08 -25.35 -15.39
N ARG A 125 -0.72 -25.53 -16.67
CA ARG A 125 0.60 -25.10 -17.19
C ARG A 125 0.86 -23.61 -16.97
N TYR A 126 -0.16 -22.77 -17.07
CA TYR A 126 -0.04 -21.33 -16.89
C TYR A 126 -0.39 -20.84 -15.48
N ASP A 127 -0.64 -21.76 -14.54
CA ASP A 127 -1.14 -21.45 -13.19
C ASP A 127 -2.35 -20.49 -13.24
N TYR A 128 -3.22 -20.70 -14.24
CA TYR A 128 -4.40 -19.88 -14.47
C TYR A 128 -5.58 -20.43 -13.66
N GLN A 129 -6.09 -19.60 -12.77
CA GLN A 129 -7.26 -19.92 -11.94
C GLN A 129 -8.44 -19.05 -12.37
N ARG A 130 -9.45 -19.68 -12.97
CA ARG A 130 -10.59 -18.98 -13.57
C ARG A 130 -11.30 -18.04 -12.58
N ASP A 131 -11.67 -18.54 -11.40
CA ASP A 131 -12.43 -17.75 -10.42
C ASP A 131 -11.63 -16.53 -9.91
N VAL A 132 -10.31 -16.70 -9.78
CA VAL A 132 -9.39 -15.63 -9.39
C VAL A 132 -9.25 -14.59 -10.51
N PHE A 133 -9.10 -15.05 -11.76
CA PHE A 133 -9.05 -14.18 -12.94
C PHE A 133 -10.34 -13.37 -13.11
N GLU A 134 -11.50 -14.00 -13.03
CA GLU A 134 -12.81 -13.34 -13.16
C GLU A 134 -13.00 -12.29 -12.05
N SER A 135 -12.61 -12.62 -10.82
CA SER A 135 -12.66 -11.68 -9.68
C SER A 135 -11.71 -10.48 -9.88
N ALA A 136 -10.49 -10.72 -10.37
CA ALA A 136 -9.53 -9.67 -10.66
C ALA A 136 -9.99 -8.75 -11.80
N ARG A 137 -10.55 -9.31 -12.87
CA ARG A 137 -11.11 -8.55 -13.99
C ARG A 137 -12.27 -7.66 -13.54
N ALA A 138 -13.18 -8.19 -12.72
CA ALA A 138 -14.26 -7.41 -12.14
C ALA A 138 -13.73 -6.26 -11.27
N CYS A 139 -12.71 -6.52 -10.44
CA CYS A 139 -12.09 -5.48 -9.62
C CYS A 139 -11.40 -4.40 -10.47
N GLN A 140 -10.66 -4.79 -11.51
CA GLN A 140 -10.01 -3.86 -12.45
C GLN A 140 -11.03 -2.93 -13.11
N GLN A 141 -12.21 -3.44 -13.49
CA GLN A 141 -13.27 -2.66 -14.12
C GLN A 141 -13.95 -1.69 -13.16
N VAL A 142 -14.17 -2.10 -11.90
CA VAL A 142 -14.91 -1.31 -10.91
C VAL A 142 -14.03 -0.29 -10.20
N PHE A 143 -12.82 -0.70 -9.77
CA PHE A 143 -11.94 0.12 -8.94
C PHE A 143 -10.75 0.68 -9.72
N GLY A 144 -10.29 -0.04 -10.75
CA GLY A 144 -9.03 0.24 -11.42
C GLY A 144 -7.83 -0.53 -10.84
N GLU A 145 -8.06 -1.30 -9.77
CA GLU A 145 -7.07 -2.15 -9.10
C GLU A 145 -7.56 -3.61 -9.02
N MET A 146 -6.61 -4.55 -8.97
CA MET A 146 -6.89 -5.99 -9.01
C MET A 146 -6.60 -6.73 -7.69
N SER A 147 -6.09 -6.03 -6.69
CA SER A 147 -5.81 -6.63 -5.37
C SER A 147 -5.92 -5.59 -4.25
N ALA A 148 -6.21 -6.06 -3.04
CA ALA A 148 -6.20 -5.21 -1.86
C ALA A 148 -4.84 -4.53 -1.64
N TYR A 149 -3.72 -5.17 -2.00
CA TYR A 149 -2.41 -4.54 -1.91
C TYR A 149 -2.27 -3.35 -2.84
N ALA A 150 -2.61 -3.50 -4.13
CA ALA A 150 -2.53 -2.42 -5.10
C ALA A 150 -3.43 -1.23 -4.70
N TRP A 151 -4.63 -1.54 -4.21
CA TRP A 151 -5.56 -0.53 -3.70
C TRP A 151 -4.97 0.20 -2.48
N ARG A 152 -4.48 -0.51 -1.47
CA ARG A 152 -3.89 0.10 -0.27
C ARG A 152 -2.69 0.97 -0.61
N THR A 153 -1.77 0.50 -1.43
CA THR A 153 -0.62 1.32 -1.87
C THR A 153 -1.06 2.61 -2.54
N LYS A 154 -2.11 2.59 -3.37
CA LYS A 154 -2.62 3.78 -4.04
C LYS A 154 -3.38 4.72 -3.10
N HIS A 155 -4.20 4.18 -2.21
CA HIS A 155 -5.17 4.96 -1.42
C HIS A 155 -4.66 5.30 -0.01
N TRP A 156 -3.96 4.39 0.65
CA TRP A 156 -3.32 4.65 1.95
C TRP A 156 -1.91 5.21 1.79
N GLY A 157 -1.25 4.96 0.65
CA GLY A 157 0.17 5.24 0.44
C GLY A 157 1.08 4.07 0.84
N VAL A 158 0.55 3.09 1.57
CA VAL A 158 1.26 1.90 2.06
C VAL A 158 0.45 0.64 1.78
N GLY A 159 1.13 -0.48 1.51
CA GLY A 159 0.46 -1.73 1.13
C GLY A 159 -0.06 -2.59 2.29
N ARG A 160 0.12 -2.15 3.55
CA ARG A 160 -0.25 -2.89 4.76
C ARG A 160 -0.75 -1.93 5.84
N GLU A 161 -1.43 -2.49 6.84
CA GLU A 161 -1.94 -1.78 8.01
C GLU A 161 -0.82 -1.21 8.88
N ALA A 162 -1.16 -0.37 9.85
CA ALA A 162 -0.23 0.07 10.89
C ALA A 162 0.27 -1.10 11.77
N PHE A 163 1.48 -1.01 12.27
CA PHE A 163 2.09 -1.99 13.18
C PHE A 163 2.52 -1.32 14.49
N TYR A 164 2.68 -2.11 15.55
CA TYR A 164 3.22 -1.67 16.85
C TYR A 164 2.60 -0.37 17.39
N CYS A 165 1.28 -0.24 17.27
CA CYS A 165 0.56 0.98 17.62
C CYS A 165 0.62 1.29 19.11
N ARG A 166 0.77 2.57 19.44
CA ARG A 166 0.54 3.16 20.75
C ARG A 166 -0.46 4.31 20.58
N VAL A 167 -1.68 4.10 21.04
CA VAL A 167 -2.77 5.09 20.95
C VAL A 167 -2.98 5.71 22.32
N SER A 168 -2.96 7.04 22.39
CA SER A 168 -3.10 7.84 23.62
C SER A 168 -4.20 8.88 23.46
N PRO A 169 -5.46 8.54 23.78
CA PRO A 169 -6.57 9.49 23.79
C PRO A 169 -6.49 10.44 25.00
N ALA A 170 -6.83 11.71 24.79
CA ALA A 170 -6.97 12.72 25.83
C ALA A 170 -8.11 13.70 25.48
N PRO A 171 -8.61 14.50 26.44
CA PRO A 171 -9.63 15.49 26.14
C PRO A 171 -9.16 16.48 25.06
N GLY A 172 -9.90 16.57 23.95
CA GLY A 172 -9.60 17.42 22.80
C GLY A 172 -8.32 17.04 22.03
N LYS A 173 -7.75 15.84 22.25
CA LYS A 173 -6.50 15.42 21.63
C LYS A 173 -6.42 13.90 21.43
N LEU A 174 -5.89 13.47 20.28
CA LEU A 174 -5.51 12.09 20.01
C LEU A 174 -4.05 12.05 19.56
N THR A 175 -3.21 11.25 20.22
CA THR A 175 -1.84 10.99 19.77
C THR A 175 -1.67 9.50 19.46
N VAL A 176 -1.08 9.18 18.31
CA VAL A 176 -0.85 7.81 17.86
C VAL A 176 0.56 7.66 17.33
N SER A 177 1.32 6.70 17.84
CA SER A 177 2.62 6.30 17.28
C SER A 177 2.55 4.87 16.75
N PHE A 178 3.16 4.59 15.60
CA PHE A 178 3.06 3.29 14.93
C PHE A 178 4.17 3.12 13.88
N GLU A 179 4.33 1.90 13.39
CA GLU A 179 5.22 1.56 12.27
C GLU A 179 4.41 1.29 11.01
N SER A 180 4.94 1.69 9.85
CA SER A 180 4.38 1.38 8.53
C SER A 180 5.44 0.80 7.60
N ALA A 181 5.02 0.15 6.52
CA ALA A 181 5.96 -0.48 5.59
C ALA A 181 6.55 0.56 4.64
N TRP A 182 7.88 0.72 4.64
CA TRP A 182 8.71 1.49 3.69
C TRP A 182 8.56 3.02 3.66
N CYS A 183 7.39 3.57 3.97
CA CYS A 183 7.12 5.00 3.86
C CYS A 183 5.92 5.40 4.75
N PRO A 184 5.73 6.69 5.06
CA PRO A 184 4.53 7.13 5.78
C PRO A 184 3.25 6.84 4.98
N PRO A 185 2.10 6.60 5.65
CA PRO A 185 0.81 6.38 4.99
C PRO A 185 0.18 7.71 4.55
N GLU A 186 0.82 8.41 3.61
CA GLU A 186 0.44 9.76 3.19
C GLU A 186 -1.03 9.85 2.69
N GLY A 187 -1.51 8.81 2.01
CA GLY A 187 -2.89 8.75 1.54
C GLY A 187 -3.91 8.70 2.68
N PHE A 188 -3.58 7.98 3.76
CA PHE A 188 -4.39 7.98 4.98
C PHE A 188 -4.38 9.36 5.66
N TYR A 189 -3.22 10.02 5.76
CA TYR A 189 -3.13 11.37 6.31
C TYR A 189 -3.94 12.38 5.48
N ARG A 190 -3.89 12.31 4.15
CA ARG A 190 -4.73 13.15 3.28
C ARG A 190 -6.22 12.95 3.57
N ALA A 191 -6.68 11.71 3.62
CA ALA A 191 -8.10 11.44 3.92
C ALA A 191 -8.52 11.94 5.31
N LEU A 192 -7.62 11.87 6.31
CA LEU A 192 -7.87 12.40 7.64
C LEU A 192 -8.07 13.92 7.60
N VAL A 193 -7.13 14.67 6.99
CA VAL A 193 -7.20 16.14 6.98
C VAL A 193 -8.35 16.65 6.10
N GLU A 194 -8.65 15.97 4.99
CA GLU A 194 -9.78 16.29 4.13
C GLU A 194 -11.13 16.04 4.82
N GLY A 195 -11.24 14.95 5.59
CA GLY A 195 -12.46 14.57 6.31
C GLY A 195 -12.71 15.39 7.58
N PHE A 196 -11.65 15.97 8.15
CA PHE A 196 -11.67 16.71 9.42
C PHE A 196 -10.92 18.05 9.32
N PRO A 197 -11.34 18.97 8.43
CA PRO A 197 -10.58 20.17 8.11
C PRO A 197 -10.53 21.22 9.23
N THR A 198 -11.33 21.02 10.28
CA THR A 198 -11.40 21.84 11.50
C THR A 198 -10.45 21.36 12.58
N LEU A 199 -9.93 20.14 12.48
CA LEU A 199 -8.92 19.61 13.39
C LEU A 199 -7.54 20.13 12.98
N ASP A 200 -6.70 20.34 13.98
CA ASP A 200 -5.28 20.62 13.81
C ASP A 200 -4.51 19.30 13.84
N PHE A 201 -3.77 19.02 12.76
CA PHE A 201 -3.08 17.76 12.51
C PHE A 201 -1.59 18.01 12.33
N GLU A 202 -0.79 17.24 13.05
CA GLU A 202 0.66 17.18 12.88
C GLU A 202 1.11 15.72 12.89
N ALA A 203 2.05 15.35 12.02
CA ALA A 203 2.70 14.06 12.04
C ALA A 203 4.21 14.19 11.80
N ILE A 204 4.96 13.23 12.31
CA ILE A 204 6.39 13.04 12.10
C ILE A 204 6.60 11.63 11.55
N TYR A 205 7.55 11.48 10.64
CA TYR A 205 7.93 10.18 10.10
C TYR A 205 9.43 10.06 9.89
N LEU A 206 9.93 8.83 9.97
CA LEU A 206 11.33 8.47 9.74
C LEU A 206 11.42 7.06 9.15
N GLU A 207 12.10 6.93 8.02
CA GLU A 207 12.55 5.67 7.45
C GLU A 207 14.04 5.83 7.07
N GLU A 208 14.92 5.34 7.95
CA GLU A 208 16.36 5.59 7.84
C GLU A 208 17.00 4.89 6.65
N SER A 209 16.48 3.73 6.24
CA SER A 209 17.14 2.89 5.24
C SER A 209 17.08 3.51 3.85
N ASN A 210 16.00 4.23 3.54
CA ASN A 210 15.84 5.01 2.31
C ASN A 210 16.12 6.49 2.52
N GLY A 211 16.51 6.92 3.73
CA GLY A 211 16.82 8.32 4.03
C GLY A 211 15.60 9.24 3.95
N VAL A 212 14.42 8.78 4.33
CA VAL A 212 13.17 9.55 4.22
C VAL A 212 12.71 9.97 5.60
N ALA A 213 12.67 11.28 5.88
CA ALA A 213 12.18 11.82 7.15
C ALA A 213 11.49 13.16 6.95
N GLY A 214 10.55 13.49 7.82
CA GLY A 214 9.80 14.73 7.65
C GLY A 214 8.65 14.91 8.62
N ARG A 215 7.93 16.00 8.36
CA ARG A 215 6.72 16.38 9.08
C ARG A 215 5.57 16.55 8.11
N TYR A 216 4.39 16.13 8.51
CA TYR A 216 3.15 16.55 7.89
C TYR A 216 2.42 17.53 8.81
N ARG A 217 1.76 18.53 8.23
CA ARG A 217 0.74 19.33 8.91
C ARG A 217 -0.46 19.55 7.99
N ASN A 218 -1.56 20.09 8.51
CA ASN A 218 -2.66 20.53 7.67
C ASN A 218 -2.81 22.05 7.60
N GLU A 219 -3.35 22.52 6.48
CA GLU A 219 -3.93 23.85 6.32
C GLU A 219 -5.39 23.68 5.90
N GLY A 220 -6.29 23.62 6.88
CA GLY A 220 -7.67 23.23 6.66
C GLY A 220 -7.76 21.79 6.14
N ALA A 221 -8.31 21.62 4.94
CA ALA A 221 -8.46 20.31 4.28
C ALA A 221 -7.22 19.83 3.52
N VAL A 222 -6.12 20.59 3.51
CA VAL A 222 -4.94 20.32 2.68
C VAL A 222 -3.81 19.78 3.54
N LEU A 223 -3.22 18.64 3.15
CA LEU A 223 -2.00 18.09 3.76
C LEU A 223 -0.77 18.78 3.17
N ILE A 224 0.12 19.27 4.04
CA ILE A 224 1.41 19.86 3.69
C ILE A 224 2.51 18.91 4.15
N ASP A 225 3.43 18.56 3.24
CA ASP A 225 4.62 17.74 3.51
C ASP A 225 5.86 18.64 3.65
N GLU A 226 6.56 18.52 4.77
CA GLU A 226 7.80 19.20 5.08
C GLU A 226 8.92 18.18 5.31
N GLN A 227 9.47 17.70 4.20
CA GLN A 227 10.59 16.78 4.19
C GLN A 227 11.87 17.41 4.77
N VAL A 228 12.58 16.63 5.58
CA VAL A 228 13.94 16.96 6.01
C VAL A 228 14.85 16.89 4.79
N SER A 229 15.71 17.90 4.63
CA SER A 229 16.64 17.93 3.50
C SER A 229 17.62 16.76 3.52
N ASP A 230 17.87 16.24 2.32
CA ASP A 230 18.40 14.91 1.95
C ASP A 230 19.87 14.64 2.33
N SER A 231 20.41 15.29 3.38
CA SER A 231 21.72 14.93 3.92
C SER A 231 21.55 13.99 5.11
N GLY A 232 22.26 12.86 5.12
CA GLY A 232 22.19 11.87 6.20
C GLY A 232 22.42 12.46 7.60
N ARG A 233 23.22 13.54 7.72
CA ARG A 233 23.39 14.29 8.97
C ARG A 233 22.10 14.95 9.47
N ASN A 234 21.30 15.52 8.58
CA ASN A 234 20.03 16.16 8.95
C ASN A 234 18.99 15.12 9.39
N ILE A 235 18.99 13.94 8.76
CA ILE A 235 18.09 12.85 9.11
C ILE A 235 18.46 12.24 10.46
N ARG A 236 19.75 11.99 10.73
CA ARG A 236 20.22 11.55 12.06
C ARG A 236 19.87 12.58 13.13
N GLN A 237 20.13 13.87 12.89
CA GLN A 237 19.76 14.94 13.81
C GLN A 237 18.25 14.97 14.09
N PHE A 238 17.43 14.84 13.05
CA PHE A 238 15.98 14.76 13.18
C PHE A 238 15.55 13.53 13.98
N ALA A 239 16.14 12.37 13.74
CA ALA A 239 15.84 11.15 14.47
C ALA A 239 16.16 11.28 15.98
N ILE A 240 17.28 11.91 16.33
CA ILE A 240 17.63 12.22 17.73
C ILE A 240 16.59 13.17 18.34
N GLU A 241 16.32 14.30 17.67
CA GLU A 241 15.45 15.35 18.21
C GLU A 241 14.00 14.94 18.37
N VAL A 242 13.50 14.15 17.42
CA VAL A 242 12.06 13.91 17.22
C VAL A 242 11.64 12.55 17.71
N PHE A 243 12.51 11.54 17.54
CA PHE A 243 12.25 10.16 17.97
C PHE A 243 13.10 9.74 19.17
N GLY A 244 14.08 10.54 19.60
CA GLY A 244 14.94 10.24 20.74
C GLY A 244 15.95 9.12 20.46
N TYR A 245 16.34 8.93 19.20
CA TYR A 245 17.32 7.90 18.83
C TYR A 245 18.70 8.26 19.36
N GLU A 246 19.47 7.23 19.73
CA GLU A 246 20.88 7.35 20.11
C GLU A 246 21.69 6.65 19.02
N TYR A 247 22.64 7.37 18.42
CA TYR A 247 23.60 6.80 17.49
C TYR A 247 24.93 6.63 18.23
N GLU A 248 25.60 5.51 18.02
CA GLU A 248 27.00 5.39 18.41
C GLU A 248 27.80 6.37 17.53
N ASP A 249 28.69 7.16 18.15
CA ASP A 249 29.60 8.02 17.42
C ASP A 249 30.42 7.14 16.46
N GLU A 250 30.15 7.23 15.15
CA GLU A 250 31.06 6.70 14.14
C GLU A 250 32.33 7.52 14.30
N GLU A 251 33.41 6.91 14.82
CA GLU A 251 34.73 7.52 14.81
C GLU A 251 34.97 8.04 13.39
N ASP A 252 35.25 9.34 13.26
CA ASP A 252 35.65 9.95 12.00
C ASP A 252 36.87 9.17 11.50
N ASP A 253 36.66 8.18 10.62
CA ASP A 253 37.71 7.55 9.81
C ASP A 253 38.17 8.61 8.78
N ASP A 254 38.87 9.62 9.30
CA ASP A 254 39.69 10.56 8.54
C ASP A 254 40.92 9.78 8.00
N GLU A 255 40.80 9.18 6.81
CA GLU A 255 41.94 8.85 5.93
C GLU A 255 41.94 9.69 4.64
#